data_AF-A0A1Q7TTT4-F1
#
_entry.id   AF-A0A1Q7TTT4-F1
#
_cell.length_a   1.000
_cell.length_b   1.000
_cell.length_c   1.000
_cell.angle_alpha   90.00
_cell.angle_beta   90.00
_cell.angle_gamma   90.00
#
_symmetry.space_group_name_H-M   'P 1'
#
loop_
_entity.id
_entity.type
_entity.pdbx_description
1 polymer ?
#
loop_
_entity_poly.entity_id
_entity_poly.type
_entity_poly.pdbx_seq_one_letter_code
_entity_poly.pdbx_strand_id
1 'polypeptide(L)'
;MVSLDGFFEGGKPWEIDWHQTDEEFNEFAIEQLGEFDTLVFGRATYEGMAQYWPSEEAISSDPEIASRMNEAPKVVVSRSLAKPEPAWHNTRVVKEAKQLREVSKNQLVLGSSVLTTSLMEEGMLDELRIIVAPILIGSGRSLASSATRRIPVRLRSRREFRNGNVLLTYEPRLEAG
;
A
#
# COMPACT_ATOMS: atom_id res chain seq x y z
N MET A 1 4.71 -3.56 3.59
CA MET A 1 5.67 -4.48 4.23
C MET A 1 4.87 -5.55 4.96
N VAL A 2 5.40 -6.76 5.10
CA VAL A 2 4.83 -7.86 5.87
C VAL A 2 5.94 -8.54 6.68
N SER A 3 5.60 -9.14 7.81
CA SER A 3 6.47 -10.07 8.52
C SER A 3 6.69 -11.34 7.69
N LEU A 4 7.67 -12.17 8.08
CA LEU A 4 7.99 -13.43 7.41
C LEU A 4 6.81 -14.43 7.47
N ASP A 5 5.99 -14.37 8.52
CA ASP A 5 4.75 -15.13 8.69
C ASP A 5 3.51 -14.46 8.09
N GLY A 6 3.67 -13.36 7.35
CA GLY A 6 2.65 -12.83 6.43
C GLY A 6 1.68 -11.81 7.00
N PHE A 7 2.06 -11.09 8.06
CA PHE A 7 1.25 -10.04 8.69
C PHE A 7 1.75 -8.64 8.33
N PHE A 8 0.87 -7.71 7.94
CA PHE A 8 1.25 -6.33 7.60
C PHE A 8 1.15 -5.37 8.80
N GLU A 9 0.47 -5.78 9.87
CA GLU A 9 0.39 -5.07 11.15
C GLU A 9 0.16 -6.10 12.26
N GLY A 10 0.52 -5.75 13.49
CA GLY A 10 0.31 -6.58 14.69
C GLY A 10 -1.15 -6.70 15.13
N GLY A 11 -1.35 -6.96 16.42
CA GLY A 11 -2.67 -7.14 17.01
C GLY A 11 -3.45 -5.83 17.19
N LYS A 12 -2.74 -4.69 17.24
CA LYS A 12 -3.33 -3.34 17.33
C LYS A 12 -3.22 -2.61 15.99
N PRO A 13 -4.17 -1.69 15.69
CA PRO A 13 -4.05 -0.84 14.50
C PRO A 13 -2.72 -0.09 14.49
N TRP A 14 -2.01 -0.16 13.37
CA TRP A 14 -0.71 0.52 13.20
C TRP A 14 0.41 0.01 14.13
N GLU A 15 0.31 -1.23 14.63
CA GLU A 15 1.42 -1.91 15.30
C GLU A 15 2.44 -2.38 14.27
N ILE A 16 3.30 -1.44 13.88
CA ILE A 16 4.32 -1.57 12.82
C ILE A 16 5.72 -1.13 13.30
N ASP A 17 5.95 -1.09 14.61
CA ASP A 17 7.22 -0.72 15.26
C ASP A 17 8.39 -1.67 14.89
N TRP A 18 8.07 -2.83 14.33
CA TRP A 18 9.02 -3.80 13.78
C TRP A 18 9.42 -3.52 12.32
N HIS A 19 8.82 -2.54 11.64
CA HIS A 19 9.25 -2.14 10.31
C HIS A 19 10.67 -1.58 10.35
N GLN A 20 11.54 -2.09 9.47
CA GLN A 20 12.89 -1.57 9.29
C GLN A 20 12.93 -0.68 8.04
N THR A 21 12.97 0.64 8.23
CA THR A 21 12.98 1.65 7.17
C THR A 21 14.23 2.53 7.33
N ASP A 22 15.36 2.02 6.87
CA ASP A 22 16.63 2.75 6.85
C ASP A 22 16.77 3.61 5.58
N GLU A 23 17.94 4.23 5.40
CA GLU A 23 18.25 5.09 4.26
C GLU A 23 17.99 4.39 2.92
N GLU A 24 18.43 3.14 2.74
CA GLU A 24 18.23 2.40 1.50
C GLU A 24 16.74 2.14 1.21
N PHE A 25 15.95 1.84 2.25
CA PHE A 25 14.51 1.71 2.12
C PHE A 25 13.85 3.04 1.75
N ASN A 26 14.29 4.14 2.36
CA ASN A 26 13.73 5.47 2.10
C ASN A 26 14.03 5.95 0.67
N GLU A 27 15.25 5.70 0.16
CA GLU A 27 15.60 5.92 -1.25
C GLU A 27 14.64 5.16 -2.18
N PHE A 28 14.41 3.87 -1.90
CA PHE A 28 13.45 3.07 -2.65
C PHE A 28 12.02 3.63 -2.56
N ALA A 29 11.58 4.07 -1.38
CA ALA A 29 10.24 4.63 -1.20
C ALA A 29 10.06 5.93 -2.01
N ILE A 30 11.09 6.78 -2.04
CA ILE A 30 11.13 8.01 -2.86
C ILE A 30 11.07 7.67 -4.35
N GLU A 31 11.88 6.72 -4.82
CA GLU A 31 11.89 6.25 -6.20
C GLU A 31 10.49 5.73 -6.59
N GLN A 32 9.93 4.83 -5.78
CA GLN A 32 8.60 4.26 -6.02
C GLN A 32 7.53 5.35 -6.07
N LEU A 33 7.53 6.31 -5.14
CA LEU A 33 6.55 7.41 -5.17
C LEU A 33 6.73 8.32 -6.40
N GLY A 34 7.93 8.37 -6.99
CA GLY A 34 8.20 9.08 -8.24
C GLY A 34 7.78 8.32 -9.51
N GLU A 35 7.59 7.00 -9.44
CA GLU A 35 7.18 6.18 -10.59
C GLU A 35 5.70 6.36 -10.95
N PHE A 36 4.85 6.73 -9.98
CA PHE A 36 3.39 6.78 -10.12
C PHE A 36 2.84 8.20 -9.98
N ASP A 37 1.75 8.51 -10.71
CA ASP A 37 1.16 9.86 -10.68
C ASP A 37 0.00 10.00 -9.67
N THR A 38 -0.54 8.88 -9.20
CA THR A 38 -1.73 8.86 -8.34
C THR A 38 -1.60 7.79 -7.26
N LEU A 39 -1.84 8.18 -6.02
CA LEU A 39 -1.92 7.26 -4.88
C LEU A 39 -3.35 6.78 -4.67
N VAL A 40 -3.52 5.49 -4.40
CA VAL A 40 -4.82 4.86 -4.20
C VAL A 40 -4.89 4.20 -2.84
N PHE A 41 -5.98 4.47 -2.13
CA PHE A 41 -6.21 3.96 -0.79
C PHE A 41 -7.62 3.38 -0.64
N GLY A 42 -7.74 2.32 0.14
CA GLY A 42 -8.97 1.96 0.82
C GLY A 42 -9.19 2.84 2.04
N ARG A 43 -10.42 2.88 2.55
CA ARG A 43 -10.84 3.79 3.63
C ARG A 43 -9.92 3.78 4.87
N ALA A 44 -9.67 2.63 5.47
CA ALA A 44 -8.95 2.55 6.75
C ALA A 44 -7.50 3.04 6.60
N THR A 45 -6.83 2.68 5.50
CA THR A 45 -5.49 3.17 5.21
C THR A 45 -5.50 4.67 4.94
N TYR A 46 -6.47 5.17 4.17
CA TYR A 46 -6.62 6.60 3.93
C TYR A 46 -6.75 7.38 5.23
N GLU A 47 -7.63 6.97 6.14
CA GLU A 47 -7.88 7.69 7.39
C GLU A 47 -6.61 7.83 8.23
N GLY A 48 -5.78 6.77 8.36
CA GLY A 48 -4.52 6.88 9.10
C GLY A 48 -3.41 7.62 8.34
N MET A 49 -3.30 7.41 7.03
CA MET A 49 -2.31 8.13 6.21
C MET A 49 -2.59 9.64 6.20
N ALA A 50 -3.86 10.04 6.13
CA ALA A 50 -4.29 11.44 6.19
C ALA A 50 -4.05 12.09 7.56
N GLN A 51 -3.97 11.30 8.64
CA GLN A 51 -3.60 11.79 9.97
C GLN A 51 -2.08 11.94 10.14
N TYR A 52 -1.32 10.99 9.59
CA TYR A 52 0.13 10.93 9.79
C TYR A 52 0.92 11.85 8.87
N TRP A 53 0.75 11.76 7.54
CA TRP A 53 1.64 12.45 6.60
C TRP A 53 1.61 13.98 6.64
N PRO A 54 0.47 14.63 6.98
CA PRO A 54 0.47 16.08 7.20
C PRO A 54 1.03 16.52 8.56
N SER A 55 1.38 15.59 9.45
CA SER A 55 1.84 15.92 10.81
C SER A 55 3.27 16.48 10.81
N GLU A 56 3.58 17.29 11.82
CA GLU A 56 4.94 17.80 12.03
C GLU A 56 5.96 16.67 12.20
N GLU A 57 5.56 15.57 12.84
CA GLU A 57 6.40 14.38 13.04
C GLU A 57 6.88 13.85 11.68
N ALA A 58 5.94 13.52 10.78
CA ALA A 58 6.26 12.97 9.46
C ALA A 58 7.08 13.96 8.59
N ILE A 59 6.74 15.25 8.65
CA ILE A 59 7.45 16.31 7.90
C ILE A 59 8.90 16.44 8.41
N SER A 60 9.14 16.22 9.70
CA SER A 60 10.48 16.31 10.29
C SER A 60 11.32 15.04 10.10
N SER A 61 10.70 13.86 10.18
CA SER A 61 11.40 12.58 10.07
C SER A 61 11.76 12.25 8.63
N ASP A 62 10.82 12.45 7.71
CA ASP A 62 10.93 12.02 6.31
C ASP A 62 10.42 13.13 5.36
N PRO A 63 11.09 14.30 5.30
CA PRO A 63 10.56 15.49 4.64
C PRO A 63 10.23 15.28 3.16
N GLU A 64 11.06 14.53 2.43
CA GLU A 64 10.82 14.25 1.01
C GLU A 64 9.62 13.30 0.80
N ILE A 65 9.53 12.23 1.60
CA ILE A 65 8.41 11.28 1.51
C ILE A 65 7.12 12.00 1.91
N ALA A 66 7.13 12.75 3.01
CA ALA A 66 5.98 13.55 3.45
C ALA A 66 5.54 14.54 2.37
N SER A 67 6.47 15.24 1.72
CA SER A 67 6.15 16.13 0.60
C SER A 67 5.47 15.38 -0.54
N ARG A 68 6.03 14.26 -1.01
CA ARG A 68 5.44 13.45 -2.09
C ARG A 68 4.06 12.91 -1.72
N MET A 69 3.92 12.39 -0.51
CA MET A 69 2.65 11.89 0.02
C MET A 69 1.61 13.01 0.10
N ASN A 70 1.97 14.22 0.53
CA ASN A 70 1.02 15.32 0.67
C ASN A 70 0.61 15.94 -0.67
N GLU A 71 1.53 16.05 -1.63
CA GLU A 71 1.28 16.71 -2.92
C GLU A 71 0.62 15.81 -3.97
N ALA A 72 0.89 14.50 -3.96
CA ALA A 72 0.39 13.60 -5.01
C ALA A 72 -1.15 13.60 -5.09
N PRO A 73 -1.74 13.51 -6.29
CA PRO A 73 -3.15 13.14 -6.46
C PRO A 73 -3.51 11.85 -5.72
N LYS A 74 -4.65 11.83 -5.05
CA LYS A 74 -5.11 10.69 -4.26
C LYS A 74 -6.53 10.29 -4.61
N VAL A 75 -6.76 8.98 -4.64
CA VAL A 75 -8.09 8.39 -4.79
C VAL A 75 -8.38 7.46 -3.63
N VAL A 76 -9.52 7.68 -2.98
CA VAL A 76 -10.02 6.77 -1.95
C VAL A 76 -11.14 5.93 -2.54
N VAL A 77 -10.97 4.62 -2.58
CA VAL A 77 -12.03 3.68 -2.95
C VAL A 77 -12.83 3.34 -1.71
N SER A 78 -14.03 3.87 -1.59
CA SER A 78 -14.88 3.66 -0.41
C SER A 78 -16.36 3.85 -0.72
N ARG A 79 -17.17 2.85 -0.35
CA ARG A 79 -18.63 2.96 -0.41
C ARG A 79 -19.18 3.88 0.68
N SER A 80 -18.56 3.88 1.87
CA SER A 80 -19.05 4.55 3.06
C SER A 80 -18.62 6.02 3.20
N LEU A 81 -17.47 6.41 2.65
CA LEU A 81 -17.04 7.82 2.67
C LEU A 81 -17.80 8.62 1.61
N ALA A 82 -18.45 9.70 2.00
CA ALA A 82 -19.12 10.63 1.07
C ALA A 82 -18.16 11.64 0.45
N LYS A 83 -17.12 12.03 1.20
CA LYS A 83 -16.08 12.99 0.83
C LYS A 83 -14.76 12.59 1.53
N PRO A 84 -13.62 13.16 1.13
CA PRO A 84 -12.36 12.96 1.85
C PRO A 84 -12.49 13.42 3.31
N GLU A 85 -12.39 12.48 4.25
CA GLU A 85 -12.50 12.73 5.69
C GLU A 85 -11.61 11.70 6.45
N PRO A 86 -10.58 12.13 7.20
CA PRO A 86 -10.09 13.51 7.38
C PRO A 86 -9.76 14.21 6.06
N ALA A 87 -9.81 15.54 6.00
CA ALA A 87 -9.42 16.26 4.78
C ALA A 87 -7.91 16.10 4.53
N TRP A 88 -7.55 15.68 3.32
CA TRP A 88 -6.15 15.59 2.87
C TRP A 88 -6.02 16.15 1.46
N HIS A 89 -4.98 16.96 1.22
CA HIS A 89 -4.77 17.67 -0.03
C HIS A 89 -4.78 16.72 -1.25
N ASN A 90 -5.34 17.19 -2.37
CA ASN A 90 -5.49 16.47 -3.65
C ASN A 90 -6.24 15.13 -3.59
N THR A 91 -7.19 14.97 -2.66
CA THR A 91 -7.96 13.73 -2.51
C THR A 91 -9.34 13.79 -3.16
N ARG A 92 -9.69 12.72 -3.89
CA ARG A 92 -11.07 12.44 -4.34
C ARG A 92 -11.55 11.07 -3.84
N VAL A 93 -12.85 10.89 -3.69
CA VAL A 93 -13.46 9.61 -3.32
C VAL A 93 -14.19 9.01 -4.52
N VAL A 94 -13.97 7.72 -4.77
CA VAL A 94 -14.73 6.90 -5.73
C VAL A 94 -15.43 5.76 -5.00
N LYS A 95 -16.55 5.29 -5.54
CA LYS A 95 -17.38 4.26 -4.89
C LYS A 95 -17.00 2.84 -5.28
N GLU A 96 -16.43 2.68 -6.47
CA GLU A 96 -16.11 1.40 -7.06
C GLU A 96 -14.71 1.42 -7.67
N ALA A 97 -13.98 0.30 -7.54
CA ALA A 97 -12.63 0.14 -8.05
C ALA A 97 -12.53 0.36 -9.58
N LYS A 98 -13.56 -0.03 -10.34
CA LYS A 98 -13.63 0.19 -11.80
C LYS A 98 -13.43 1.65 -12.22
N GLN A 99 -13.81 2.60 -11.36
CA GLN A 99 -13.67 4.03 -11.62
C GLN A 99 -12.20 4.49 -11.59
N LEU A 100 -11.28 3.70 -11.02
CA LEU A 100 -9.85 4.00 -11.02
C LEU A 100 -9.31 4.15 -12.45
N ARG A 101 -9.85 3.43 -13.43
CA ARG A 101 -9.43 3.52 -14.84
C ARG A 101 -9.74 4.88 -15.47
N GLU A 102 -10.71 5.61 -14.93
CA GLU A 102 -11.08 6.96 -15.38
C GLU A 102 -10.20 8.04 -14.73
N VAL A 103 -9.51 7.70 -13.63
CA VAL A 103 -8.67 8.64 -12.89
C VAL A 103 -7.27 8.75 -13.49
N SER A 104 -6.59 7.62 -13.63
CA SER A 104 -5.23 7.55 -14.16
C SER A 104 -4.92 6.13 -14.65
N LYS A 105 -3.90 5.98 -15.50
CA LYS A 105 -3.33 4.68 -15.87
C LYS A 105 -2.09 4.31 -15.07
N ASN A 106 -1.54 5.22 -14.28
CA ASN A 106 -0.28 5.06 -13.56
C ASN A 106 -0.48 5.28 -12.05
N GLN A 107 -0.99 4.24 -11.38
CA GLN A 107 -1.50 4.32 -10.01
C GLN A 107 -0.74 3.40 -9.06
N LEU A 108 -0.52 3.86 -7.82
CA LEU A 108 0.08 3.09 -6.75
C LEU A 108 -0.92 2.85 -5.62
N VAL A 109 -1.24 1.59 -5.33
CA VAL A 109 -2.02 1.22 -4.13
C VAL A 109 -1.08 1.08 -2.95
N LEU A 110 -1.26 1.91 -1.92
CA LEU A 110 -0.46 1.85 -0.70
C LEU A 110 -1.27 1.27 0.46
N GLY A 111 -0.74 0.20 1.08
CA GLY A 111 -1.18 -0.36 2.36
C GLY A 111 -2.56 -1.04 2.40
N SER A 112 -3.46 -0.78 1.45
CA SER A 112 -4.84 -1.24 1.60
C SER A 112 -5.02 -2.70 1.22
N SER A 113 -4.69 -3.61 2.16
CA SER A 113 -4.76 -5.07 1.98
C SER A 113 -6.09 -5.57 1.37
N VAL A 114 -7.21 -5.07 1.88
CA VAL A 114 -8.56 -5.40 1.38
C VAL A 114 -8.75 -4.93 -0.06
N LEU A 115 -8.33 -3.70 -0.37
CA LEU A 115 -8.43 -3.14 -1.72
C LEU A 115 -7.51 -3.89 -2.69
N THR A 116 -6.25 -4.10 -2.31
CA THR A 116 -5.26 -4.85 -3.09
C THR A 116 -5.79 -6.24 -3.43
N THR A 117 -6.35 -6.95 -2.45
CA THR A 117 -6.92 -8.29 -2.68
C THR A 117 -8.12 -8.26 -3.62
N SER A 118 -9.06 -7.32 -3.45
CA SER A 118 -10.19 -7.15 -4.37
C SER A 118 -9.73 -6.83 -5.79
N LEU A 119 -8.74 -5.95 -5.97
CA LEU A 119 -8.17 -5.64 -7.28
C LEU A 119 -7.50 -6.85 -7.94
N MET A 120 -6.80 -7.68 -7.17
CA MET A 120 -6.25 -8.94 -7.69
C MET A 120 -7.34 -9.90 -8.15
N GLU A 121 -8.41 -10.06 -7.35
CA GLU A 121 -9.52 -10.96 -7.69
C GLU A 121 -10.32 -10.48 -8.91
N GLU A 122 -10.40 -9.16 -9.12
CA GLU A 122 -11.07 -8.54 -10.27
C GLU A 122 -10.17 -8.40 -11.51
N GLY A 123 -8.90 -8.82 -11.43
CA GLY A 123 -7.94 -8.67 -12.54
C GLY A 123 -7.59 -7.23 -12.86
N MET A 124 -7.65 -6.36 -11.86
CA MET A 124 -7.38 -4.93 -11.95
C MET A 124 -6.01 -4.54 -11.42
N LEU A 125 -5.27 -5.46 -10.78
CA LEU A 125 -3.90 -5.23 -10.31
C LEU A 125 -2.89 -5.85 -11.27
N ASP A 126 -2.05 -5.02 -11.88
CA ASP A 126 -1.00 -5.45 -12.81
C ASP A 126 0.24 -6.00 -12.08
N GLU A 127 0.61 -5.35 -10.97
CA GLU A 127 1.82 -5.64 -10.21
C GLU A 127 1.55 -5.60 -8.69
N LEU A 128 2.07 -6.60 -7.98
CA LEU A 128 2.03 -6.71 -6.53
C LEU A 128 3.46 -6.65 -5.98
N ARG A 129 3.79 -5.55 -5.32
CA ARG A 129 5.06 -5.37 -4.59
C ARG A 129 4.87 -5.70 -3.10
N ILE A 130 5.59 -6.70 -2.61
CA ILE A 130 5.59 -7.09 -1.19
C ILE A 130 7.00 -7.00 -0.65
N ILE A 131 7.18 -6.21 0.40
CA ILE A 131 8.43 -6.18 1.17
C ILE A 131 8.26 -7.11 2.36
N VAL A 132 9.06 -8.17 2.44
CA VAL A 132 9.09 -9.11 3.54
C VAL A 132 10.20 -8.70 4.51
N ALA A 133 9.84 -8.40 5.75
CA ALA A 133 10.75 -8.09 6.82
C ALA A 133 11.27 -9.39 7.48
N PRO A 134 12.53 -9.42 7.94
CA PRO A 134 13.15 -10.61 8.52
C PRO A 134 12.72 -10.84 9.99
N ILE A 135 11.41 -10.90 10.25
CA ILE A 135 10.82 -11.07 11.58
C ILE A 135 9.58 -11.97 11.57
N LEU A 136 9.38 -12.75 12.63
CA LEU A 136 8.15 -13.47 12.92
C LEU A 136 7.41 -12.75 14.06
N ILE A 137 6.16 -12.35 13.85
CA ILE A 137 5.37 -11.64 14.88
C ILE A 137 4.29 -12.53 15.51
N GLY A 138 4.05 -13.72 14.97
CA GLY A 138 3.18 -14.77 15.51
C GLY A 138 1.69 -14.52 15.31
N SER A 139 1.24 -13.26 15.33
CA SER A 139 -0.16 -12.88 15.09
C SER A 139 -0.28 -11.44 14.63
N GLY A 140 -1.33 -11.15 13.86
CA GLY A 140 -1.59 -9.82 13.34
C GLY A 140 -2.63 -9.85 12.23
N ARG A 141 -2.70 -8.80 11.42
CA ARG A 141 -3.55 -8.79 10.23
C ARG A 141 -2.77 -9.19 9.00
N SER A 142 -3.25 -10.23 8.31
CA SER A 142 -2.61 -10.72 7.09
C SER A 142 -3.09 -9.97 5.85
N LEU A 143 -2.19 -9.77 4.89
CA LEU A 143 -2.48 -9.18 3.58
C LEU A 143 -3.61 -9.92 2.86
N ALA A 144 -3.63 -11.25 2.95
CA ALA A 144 -4.57 -12.12 2.24
C ALA A 144 -5.84 -12.44 3.05
N SER A 145 -6.07 -11.79 4.19
CA SER A 145 -7.20 -12.08 5.08
C SER A 145 -8.57 -11.88 4.44
N SER A 146 -8.67 -11.05 3.39
CA SER A 146 -9.90 -10.81 2.65
C SER A 146 -10.02 -11.60 1.34
N ALA A 147 -9.09 -12.50 1.04
CA ALA A 147 -9.15 -13.29 -0.19
C ALA A 147 -10.30 -14.30 -0.10
N THR A 148 -11.16 -14.33 -1.11
CA THR A 148 -12.30 -15.25 -1.21
C THR A 148 -11.95 -16.51 -2.00
N ARG A 149 -10.85 -16.47 -2.77
CA ARG A 149 -10.33 -17.58 -3.55
C ARG A 149 -8.80 -17.60 -3.56
N ARG A 150 -8.22 -18.67 -4.10
CA ARG A 150 -6.79 -18.72 -4.40
C ARG A 150 -6.48 -17.77 -5.55
N ILE A 151 -5.44 -16.96 -5.39
CA ILE A 151 -4.96 -16.01 -6.39
C ILE A 151 -3.55 -16.45 -6.77
N PRO A 152 -3.36 -17.15 -7.89
CA PRO A 152 -2.02 -17.51 -8.32
C PRO A 152 -1.24 -16.25 -8.67
N VAL A 153 0.04 -16.23 -8.29
CA VAL A 153 0.96 -15.12 -8.59
C VAL A 153 2.21 -15.67 -9.23
N ARG A 154 2.84 -14.86 -10.08
CA ARG A 154 4.12 -15.19 -10.71
C ARG A 154 5.19 -14.21 -10.28
N LEU A 155 6.28 -14.71 -9.71
CA LEU A 155 7.43 -13.87 -9.36
C LEU A 155 8.02 -13.23 -10.62
N ARG A 156 8.21 -11.91 -10.58
CA ARG A 156 8.79 -11.11 -11.66
C ARG A 156 10.19 -10.65 -11.34
N SER A 157 10.40 -10.14 -10.13
CA SER A 157 11.70 -9.69 -9.67
C SER A 157 11.82 -9.79 -8.15
N ARG A 158 13.06 -9.70 -7.67
CA ARG A 158 13.38 -9.61 -6.24
C ARG A 158 14.51 -8.60 -6.03
N ARG A 159 14.48 -7.90 -4.91
CA ARG A 159 15.56 -7.04 -4.42
C ARG A 159 15.77 -7.32 -2.94
N GLU A 160 17.02 -7.48 -2.54
CA GLU A 160 17.42 -7.63 -1.15
C GLU A 160 17.96 -6.27 -0.67
N PHE A 161 17.51 -5.82 0.50
CA PHE A 161 18.03 -4.64 1.18
C PHE A 161 19.09 -5.06 2.20
N ARG A 162 19.99 -4.14 2.55
CA ARG A 162 21.08 -4.40 3.52
C ARG A 162 20.58 -4.74 4.92
N ASN A 163 19.42 -4.23 5.30
CA ASN A 163 18.75 -4.57 6.57
C ASN A 163 18.06 -5.95 6.58
N GLY A 164 18.11 -6.69 5.47
CA GLY A 164 17.51 -8.01 5.35
C GLY A 164 16.05 -8.01 4.92
N ASN A 165 15.44 -6.84 4.67
CA ASN A 165 14.17 -6.79 3.95
C ASN A 165 14.35 -7.38 2.54
N VAL A 166 13.29 -8.02 2.03
CA VAL A 166 13.25 -8.54 0.66
C VAL A 166 12.02 -7.99 -0.05
N LEU A 167 12.23 -7.17 -1.07
CA LEU A 167 11.17 -6.78 -2.00
C LEU A 167 10.97 -7.90 -3.01
N LEU A 168 9.75 -8.39 -3.10
CA LEU A 168 9.28 -9.36 -4.07
C LEU A 168 8.21 -8.68 -4.94
N THR A 169 8.42 -8.73 -6.25
CA THR A 169 7.47 -8.19 -7.22
C THR A 169 6.80 -9.34 -7.95
N TYR A 170 5.48 -9.37 -7.90
CA TYR A 170 4.65 -10.42 -8.47
C TYR A 170 3.69 -9.87 -9.51
N GLU A 171 3.33 -10.70 -10.48
CA GLU A 171 2.19 -10.48 -11.36
C GLU A 171 1.04 -11.41 -10.90
N PRO A 172 -0.13 -10.87 -10.54
CA PRO A 172 -1.34 -11.66 -10.32
C PRO A 172 -1.78 -12.38 -11.60
N ARG A 173 -2.18 -13.65 -11.48
CA ARG A 173 -2.74 -14.44 -12.57
C ARG A 173 -4.21 -14.66 -12.31
N LEU A 174 -5.07 -14.19 -13.20
CA LEU A 174 -6.43 -14.73 -13.27
C LEU A 174 -6.33 -16.13 -13.86
N GLU A 175 -6.77 -17.15 -13.13
CA GLU A 175 -7.06 -18.42 -13.77
C GLU A 175 -8.11 -18.15 -14.86
N ALA A 176 -7.75 -18.46 -16.12
CA ALA A 176 -8.78 -18.68 -17.13
C ALA A 176 -9.54 -19.93 -16.67
N GLY A 177 -10.83 -19.77 -16.37
CA GLY A 177 -11.70 -20.88 -16.00
C GLY A 177 -11.79 -21.94 -17.08
#